data_AF-S3TI12-F1
#
_entry.id   AF-S3TI12-F1
#
_cell.length_a   1.000
_cell.length_b   1.000
_cell.length_c   1.000
_cell.angle_alpha   90.00
_cell.angle_beta   90.00
_cell.angle_gamma   90.00
#
_symmetry.space_group_name_H-M   'P 1'
#
loop_
_entity.id
_entity.type
_entity.pdbx_description
1 polymer ?
#
loop_
_entity_poly.entity_id
_entity_poly.type
_entity_poly.pdbx_seq_one_letter_code
_entity_poly.pdbx_strand_id
1 'polypeptide(L)'
;MHYLQDPKTIIQELQQQGYARIVVEAWTDEVRDSIDQMLRQAGFRHYHVHKIKHEQNSYVLVLTNLTHDLPYALEKVYPARSSFLRILPLILAASLMAFTVLLSSYAKDLMSFVVVLVIPAILGSLFEYFMIRKQPNPIFLSRLFKIQPLVFVIVIVFCVIVLREGIICLIMLLPILLMGLLLGAGLMRLICHYLWKPSAKIYSFALLPLILWLLLPDFSRTEYGQTQRSVVIHAPAQQVFQAINQIGKIQPEEVKHSFIFSMGFPKPIFGMTEQHEGELIRTIQWERGIKFEEKVTASHAPYLLSWKYQFAPDSFPKGSLDDHLEMGGKYFDLLKTDYQLQQIDAHTTKLILSIDYRLSTEYNWYSRLWVNYVLNEFSDVVMQIHKQRLEKDRS
;
A
#
# COMPACT_ATOMS: atom_id res chain seq x y z
N MET A 1 48.36 -19.31 -21.34
CA MET A 1 47.37 -19.31 -22.44
C MET A 1 46.07 -18.82 -21.85
N HIS A 2 45.50 -17.74 -22.37
CA HIS A 2 44.33 -17.07 -21.79
C HIS A 2 42.98 -17.55 -22.38
N TYR A 3 43.03 -18.50 -23.32
CA TYR A 3 41.90 -19.13 -23.99
C TYR A 3 42.15 -20.65 -24.07
N LEU A 4 41.09 -21.44 -24.04
CA LEU A 4 41.14 -22.91 -23.93
C LEU A 4 41.33 -23.64 -25.28
N GLN A 5 41.30 -22.92 -26.40
CA GLN A 5 41.48 -23.47 -27.76
C GLN A 5 42.85 -23.15 -28.36
N ASP A 6 43.36 -24.01 -29.24
CA ASP A 6 44.61 -23.75 -29.97
C ASP A 6 44.46 -22.52 -30.91
N PRO A 7 45.36 -21.51 -30.84
CA PRO A 7 45.36 -20.34 -31.74
C PRO A 7 45.24 -20.66 -33.22
N LYS A 8 45.88 -21.75 -33.66
CA LYS A 8 45.84 -22.16 -35.07
C LYS A 8 44.44 -22.57 -35.51
N THR A 9 43.68 -23.20 -34.61
CA THR A 9 42.30 -23.63 -34.88
C THR A 9 41.38 -22.41 -35.00
N ILE A 10 41.54 -21.42 -34.13
CA ILE A 10 40.76 -20.17 -34.15
C ILE A 10 41.00 -19.40 -35.46
N ILE A 11 42.26 -19.29 -35.89
CA ILE A 11 42.64 -18.64 -37.15
C ILE A 11 42.06 -19.40 -38.35
N GLN A 12 42.12 -20.74 -38.34
CA GLN A 12 41.59 -21.57 -39.42
C GLN A 12 40.06 -21.44 -39.53
N GLU A 13 39.34 -21.48 -38.41
CA GLU A 13 37.87 -21.27 -38.39
C GLU A 13 37.49 -19.89 -38.92
N LEU A 14 38.22 -18.83 -38.52
CA LEU A 14 38.01 -17.47 -39.03
C LEU A 14 38.26 -17.36 -40.54
N GLN A 15 39.27 -18.05 -41.09
CA GLN A 15 39.55 -18.04 -42.52
C GLN A 15 38.49 -18.80 -43.33
N GLN A 16 37.98 -19.92 -42.81
CA GLN A 16 37.06 -20.80 -43.52
C GLN A 16 35.61 -20.35 -43.43
N GLN A 17 35.18 -19.89 -42.26
CA GLN A 17 33.77 -19.63 -41.95
C GLN A 17 33.48 -18.16 -41.65
N GLY A 18 34.52 -17.33 -41.45
CA GLY A 18 34.39 -15.92 -41.10
C GLY A 18 33.97 -15.64 -39.66
N TYR A 19 33.77 -16.68 -38.85
CA TYR A 19 33.59 -16.59 -37.41
C TYR A 19 34.34 -17.73 -36.69
N ALA A 20 34.70 -17.53 -35.42
CA ALA A 20 35.26 -18.58 -34.56
C ALA A 20 34.69 -18.49 -33.15
N ARG A 21 34.34 -19.63 -32.58
CA ARG A 21 33.94 -19.71 -31.17
C ARG A 21 35.18 -19.80 -30.30
N ILE A 22 35.19 -19.04 -29.21
CA ILE A 22 36.28 -18.98 -28.23
C ILE A 22 35.74 -19.15 -26.83
N VAL A 23 36.34 -20.07 -26.08
CA VAL A 23 36.04 -20.27 -24.65
C VAL A 23 37.22 -19.78 -23.82
N VAL A 24 36.95 -18.89 -22.87
CA VAL A 24 37.95 -18.31 -21.97
C VAL A 24 37.66 -18.70 -20.51
N GLU A 25 38.64 -18.61 -19.63
CA GLU A 25 38.40 -18.85 -18.19
C GLU A 25 37.73 -17.64 -17.52
N ALA A 26 38.14 -16.44 -17.93
CA ALA A 26 37.52 -15.17 -17.57
C ALA A 26 37.76 -14.17 -18.69
N TRP A 27 36.81 -13.27 -18.93
CA TRP A 27 36.99 -12.19 -19.90
C TRP A 27 37.62 -10.98 -19.21
N THR A 28 38.93 -10.82 -19.35
CA THR A 28 39.73 -9.70 -18.82
C THR A 28 40.33 -8.87 -19.95
N ASP A 29 40.81 -7.66 -19.64
CA ASP A 29 41.48 -6.80 -20.63
C ASP A 29 42.75 -7.47 -21.20
N GLU A 30 43.48 -8.23 -20.39
CA GLU A 30 44.65 -9.03 -20.83
C GLU A 30 44.28 -10.12 -21.85
N VAL A 31 43.14 -10.78 -21.66
CA VAL A 31 42.62 -11.80 -22.60
C VAL A 31 42.26 -11.15 -23.93
N ARG A 32 41.64 -9.96 -23.87
CA ARG A 32 41.28 -9.18 -25.04
C ARG A 32 42.53 -8.76 -25.83
N ASP A 33 43.53 -8.20 -25.15
CA ASP A 33 44.78 -7.76 -25.78
C ASP A 33 45.55 -8.93 -26.40
N SER A 34 45.52 -10.10 -25.77
CA SER A 34 46.11 -11.34 -26.31
C SER A 34 45.42 -11.80 -27.60
N ILE A 35 44.08 -11.76 -27.65
CA ILE A 35 43.30 -12.09 -28.85
C ILE A 35 43.56 -11.06 -29.96
N ASP A 36 43.56 -9.78 -29.62
CA ASP A 36 43.87 -8.69 -30.55
C ASP A 36 45.26 -8.86 -31.18
N GLN A 37 46.28 -9.19 -30.38
CA GLN A 37 47.64 -9.42 -30.86
C GLN A 37 47.72 -10.64 -31.80
N MET A 38 47.06 -11.75 -31.44
CA MET A 38 46.99 -12.97 -32.26
C MET A 38 46.36 -12.68 -33.63
N LEU A 39 45.20 -12.00 -33.64
CA LEU A 39 44.46 -11.70 -34.87
C LEU A 39 45.24 -10.72 -35.76
N ARG A 40 45.93 -9.74 -35.17
CA ARG A 40 46.80 -8.80 -35.91
C ARG A 40 47.97 -9.51 -36.58
N GLN A 41 48.61 -10.46 -35.90
CA GLN A 41 49.69 -11.26 -36.47
C GLN A 41 49.21 -12.14 -37.64
N ALA A 42 47.96 -12.61 -37.57
CA ALA A 42 47.31 -13.38 -38.63
C ALA A 42 46.72 -12.54 -39.76
N GLY A 43 46.83 -11.20 -39.71
CA GLY A 43 46.37 -10.28 -40.76
C GLY A 43 44.91 -9.82 -40.63
N PHE A 44 44.20 -10.18 -39.57
CA PHE A 44 42.82 -9.75 -39.32
C PHE A 44 42.81 -8.41 -38.57
N ARG A 45 42.22 -7.38 -39.19
CA ARG A 45 42.13 -6.02 -38.61
C ARG A 45 40.70 -5.58 -38.27
N HIS A 46 39.69 -6.27 -38.80
CA HIS A 46 38.28 -5.88 -38.68
C HIS A 46 37.45 -7.08 -38.22
N TYR A 47 37.20 -7.15 -36.91
CA TYR A 47 36.35 -8.17 -36.29
C TYR A 47 35.56 -7.58 -35.12
N HIS A 48 34.48 -8.26 -34.77
CA HIS A 48 33.66 -8.00 -33.58
C HIS A 48 33.68 -9.20 -32.66
N VAL A 49 33.71 -8.95 -31.35
CA VAL A 49 33.55 -9.98 -30.32
C VAL A 49 32.14 -9.91 -29.77
N HIS A 50 31.42 -11.02 -29.81
CA HIS A 50 30.10 -11.16 -29.21
C HIS A 50 30.11 -12.26 -28.16
N LYS A 51 29.37 -12.10 -27.07
CA LYS A 51 29.20 -13.18 -26.08
C LYS A 51 28.05 -14.10 -26.51
N ILE A 52 28.22 -15.42 -26.35
CA ILE A 52 27.18 -16.39 -26.70
C ILE A 52 26.14 -16.44 -25.57
N LYS A 53 24.86 -16.37 -25.94
CA LYS A 53 23.73 -16.39 -25.00
C LYS A 53 23.64 -17.75 -24.32
N HIS A 54 23.40 -17.76 -23.00
CA HIS A 54 23.26 -18.96 -22.15
C HIS A 54 24.53 -19.82 -21.96
N GLU A 55 25.68 -19.39 -22.45
CA GLU A 55 26.97 -20.05 -22.19
C GLU A 55 27.84 -19.18 -21.26
N GLN A 56 28.42 -19.81 -20.23
CA GLN A 56 29.44 -19.15 -19.40
C GLN A 56 30.76 -19.10 -20.16
N ASN A 57 31.37 -17.92 -20.17
CA ASN A 57 32.69 -17.62 -20.74
C ASN A 57 32.91 -18.03 -22.21
N SER A 58 31.84 -18.15 -23.00
CA SER A 58 31.92 -18.46 -24.42
C SER A 58 31.59 -17.22 -25.26
N TYR A 59 32.49 -16.91 -26.18
CA TYR A 59 32.45 -15.75 -27.05
C TYR A 59 32.57 -16.22 -28.51
N VAL A 60 32.16 -15.37 -29.44
CA VAL A 60 32.33 -15.58 -30.87
C VAL A 60 32.99 -14.37 -31.47
N LEU A 61 34.07 -14.62 -32.21
CA LEU A 61 34.76 -13.65 -33.05
C LEU A 61 34.09 -13.69 -34.42
N VAL A 62 33.71 -12.53 -34.96
CA VAL A 62 33.02 -12.42 -36.24
C VAL A 62 33.73 -11.38 -37.10
N LEU A 63 34.14 -11.75 -38.32
CA LEU A 63 34.71 -10.81 -39.27
C LEU A 63 33.65 -9.81 -39.75
N THR A 64 34.03 -8.54 -39.91
CA THR A 64 33.10 -7.47 -40.29
C THR A 64 32.43 -7.67 -41.65
N ASN A 65 33.00 -8.52 -42.51
CA ASN A 65 32.49 -8.82 -43.85
C ASN A 65 31.60 -10.08 -43.93
N LEU A 66 31.23 -10.66 -42.78
CA LEU A 66 30.38 -11.85 -42.77
C LEU A 66 28.95 -11.51 -43.22
N THR A 67 28.48 -12.17 -44.28
CA THR A 67 27.13 -11.97 -44.86
C THR A 67 26.13 -13.08 -44.52
N HIS A 68 26.57 -14.13 -43.81
CA HIS A 68 25.73 -15.27 -43.40
C HIS A 68 25.26 -15.16 -41.94
N ASP A 69 24.10 -15.75 -41.64
CA ASP A 69 23.57 -15.85 -40.28
C ASP A 69 24.45 -16.74 -39.40
N LEU A 70 24.74 -16.26 -38.19
CA LEU A 70 25.53 -17.00 -37.20
C LEU A 70 24.68 -18.12 -36.57
N PRO A 71 25.24 -19.33 -36.37
CA PRO A 71 24.53 -20.43 -35.71
C PRO A 71 24.35 -20.22 -34.19
N TYR A 72 24.85 -19.11 -33.64
CA TYR A 72 24.83 -18.79 -32.22
C TYR A 72 23.88 -17.63 -31.92
N ALA A 73 23.05 -17.77 -30.88
CA ALA A 73 22.30 -16.65 -30.32
C ALA A 73 23.25 -15.72 -29.55
N LEU A 74 23.44 -14.49 -30.00
CA LEU A 74 24.36 -13.53 -29.38
C LEU A 74 23.71 -12.76 -28.22
N GLU A 75 24.47 -12.50 -27.15
CA GLU A 75 24.09 -11.57 -26.09
C GLU A 75 24.16 -10.14 -26.65
N LYS A 76 23.04 -9.41 -26.61
CA LYS A 76 22.97 -8.02 -27.08
C LYS A 76 23.74 -7.12 -26.11
N VAL A 77 24.88 -6.59 -26.54
CA VAL A 77 25.66 -5.59 -25.80
C VAL A 77 25.00 -4.22 -25.99
N TYR A 78 24.39 -3.68 -24.93
CA TYR A 78 23.87 -2.31 -24.94
C TYR A 78 25.01 -1.32 -24.66
N PRO A 79 25.09 -0.17 -25.37
CA PRO A 79 26.12 0.82 -25.12
C PRO A 79 26.02 1.36 -23.68
N ALA A 80 27.17 1.51 -23.03
CA ALA A 80 27.28 2.06 -21.68
C ALA A 80 26.88 3.54 -21.67
N ARG A 81 25.60 3.84 -21.42
CA ARG A 81 25.15 5.22 -21.13
C ARG A 81 25.63 5.64 -19.73
N SER A 82 25.92 6.92 -19.50
CA SER A 82 26.26 7.43 -18.15
C SER A 82 25.15 7.08 -17.14
N SER A 83 25.52 6.84 -15.87
CA SER A 83 24.59 6.40 -14.84
C SER A 83 23.44 7.40 -14.61
N PHE A 84 23.71 8.71 -14.77
CA PHE A 84 22.73 9.78 -14.61
C PHE A 84 21.63 9.78 -15.70
N LEU A 85 22.03 9.69 -16.97
CA LEU A 85 21.09 9.63 -18.11
C LEU A 85 20.21 8.38 -18.10
N ARG A 86 20.58 7.36 -17.31
CA ARG A 86 19.77 6.15 -17.12
C ARG A 86 18.65 6.33 -16.09
N ILE A 87 18.87 7.10 -15.04
CA ILE A 87 17.92 7.28 -13.92
C ILE A 87 16.97 8.46 -14.18
N LEU A 88 17.41 9.46 -14.94
CA LEU A 88 16.62 10.64 -15.30
C LEU A 88 15.15 10.36 -15.70
N PRO A 89 14.83 9.41 -16.61
CA PRO A 89 13.43 9.16 -16.98
C PRO A 89 12.59 8.59 -15.84
N LEU A 90 13.18 7.82 -14.92
CA LEU A 90 12.48 7.31 -13.74
C LEU A 90 12.20 8.43 -12.74
N ILE A 91 13.14 9.35 -12.55
CA ILE A 91 12.96 10.54 -11.70
C ILE A 91 11.83 11.41 -12.26
N LEU A 92 11.86 11.73 -13.55
CA LEU A 92 10.82 12.54 -14.18
C LEU A 92 9.44 11.89 -14.07
N ALA A 93 9.36 10.57 -14.27
CA ALA A 93 8.12 9.81 -14.08
C ALA A 93 7.62 9.87 -12.63
N ALA A 94 8.50 9.67 -11.64
CA ALA A 94 8.16 9.75 -10.23
C ALA A 94 7.71 11.16 -9.81
N SER A 95 8.38 12.21 -10.30
CA SER A 95 8.01 13.60 -10.06
C SER A 95 6.64 13.94 -10.65
N LEU A 96 6.32 13.44 -11.84
CA LEU A 96 5.00 13.63 -12.46
C LEU A 96 3.88 12.95 -11.64
N MET A 97 4.12 11.73 -11.17
CA MET A 97 3.17 11.03 -10.29
C MET A 97 3.01 11.75 -8.96
N ALA A 98 4.10 12.21 -8.33
CA ALA A 98 4.05 13.01 -7.11
C ALA A 98 3.26 14.32 -7.32
N PHE A 99 3.45 14.99 -8.45
CA PHE A 99 2.68 16.17 -8.82
C PHE A 99 1.18 15.86 -8.97
N THR A 100 0.83 14.72 -9.57
CA THR A 100 -0.56 14.26 -9.68
C THR A 100 -1.18 14.05 -8.29
N VAL A 101 -0.47 13.41 -7.37
CA VAL A 101 -0.94 13.22 -5.97
C VAL A 101 -1.13 14.55 -5.26
N LEU A 102 -0.21 15.51 -5.45
CA LEU A 102 -0.33 16.85 -4.87
C LEU A 102 -1.55 17.62 -5.39
N LEU A 103 -1.84 17.51 -6.70
CA LEU A 103 -3.07 18.08 -7.27
C LEU A 103 -4.32 17.43 -6.68
N SER A 104 -4.33 16.10 -6.54
CA SER A 104 -5.44 15.37 -5.92
C SER A 104 -5.64 15.76 -4.45
N SER A 105 -4.54 15.97 -3.71
CA SER A 105 -4.56 16.47 -2.33
C SER A 105 -5.22 17.85 -2.25
N TYR A 106 -4.82 18.77 -3.14
CA TYR A 106 -5.42 20.10 -3.20
C TYR A 106 -6.92 20.06 -3.53
N ALA A 107 -7.34 19.12 -4.38
CA ALA A 107 -8.73 18.88 -4.73
C ALA A 107 -9.54 18.09 -3.68
N LYS A 108 -8.94 17.69 -2.55
CA LYS A 108 -9.53 16.82 -1.50
C LYS A 108 -10.00 15.45 -2.02
N ASP A 109 -9.31 14.93 -3.03
CA ASP A 109 -9.65 13.68 -3.73
C ASP A 109 -8.55 12.61 -3.57
N LEU A 110 -7.97 12.51 -2.36
CA LEU A 110 -6.92 11.52 -2.06
C LEU A 110 -7.44 10.08 -2.00
N MET A 111 -8.76 9.91 -1.80
CA MET A 111 -9.41 8.60 -1.69
C MET A 111 -9.90 8.06 -3.05
N SER A 112 -9.44 8.63 -4.17
CA SER A 112 -9.73 8.07 -5.49
C SER A 112 -8.93 6.79 -5.73
N PHE A 113 -9.53 5.88 -6.50
CA PHE A 113 -8.91 4.64 -6.96
C PHE A 113 -7.63 4.90 -7.75
N VAL A 114 -7.55 6.02 -8.47
CA VAL A 114 -6.35 6.41 -9.21
C VAL A 114 -5.17 6.65 -8.28
N VAL A 115 -5.38 7.39 -7.19
CA VAL A 115 -4.32 7.67 -6.20
C VAL A 115 -3.95 6.42 -5.42
N VAL A 116 -4.95 5.67 -4.95
CA VAL A 116 -4.74 4.55 -4.01
C VAL A 116 -4.25 3.27 -4.69
N LEU A 117 -4.60 3.02 -5.96
CA LEU A 117 -4.21 1.78 -6.65
C LEU A 117 -3.39 2.03 -7.93
N VAL A 118 -3.83 2.94 -8.80
CA VAL A 118 -3.19 3.10 -10.12
C VAL A 118 -1.79 3.69 -10.02
N ILE A 119 -1.60 4.74 -9.21
CA ILE A 119 -0.28 5.36 -9.00
C ILE A 119 0.72 4.34 -8.42
N PRO A 120 0.42 3.64 -7.30
CA PRO A 120 1.29 2.57 -6.80
C PRO A 120 1.57 1.48 -7.85
N ALA A 121 0.57 1.05 -8.61
CA ALA A 121 0.78 0.05 -9.66
C ALA A 121 1.75 0.53 -10.75
N ILE A 122 1.59 1.76 -11.24
CA ILE A 122 2.48 2.29 -12.28
C ILE A 122 3.87 2.53 -11.71
N LEU A 123 3.99 3.02 -10.49
CA LEU A 123 5.28 3.17 -9.82
C LEU A 123 6.01 1.82 -9.69
N GLY A 124 5.32 0.78 -9.20
CA GLY A 124 5.85 -0.58 -9.09
C GLY A 124 6.30 -1.14 -10.45
N SER A 125 5.50 -0.88 -11.49
CA SER A 125 5.80 -1.28 -12.87
C SER A 125 7.08 -0.61 -13.41
N LEU A 126 7.24 0.70 -13.22
CA LEU A 126 8.36 1.46 -13.76
C LEU A 126 9.68 1.15 -13.04
N PHE A 127 9.63 0.96 -11.73
CA PHE A 127 10.78 0.51 -10.95
C PHE A 127 11.22 -0.90 -11.35
N GLU A 128 10.26 -1.81 -11.55
CA GLU A 128 10.55 -3.16 -12.00
C GLU A 128 11.16 -3.17 -13.41
N TYR A 129 10.61 -2.37 -14.33
CA TYR A 129 11.17 -2.18 -15.67
C TYR A 129 12.61 -1.65 -15.63
N PHE A 130 12.89 -0.65 -14.80
CA PHE A 130 14.23 -0.08 -14.65
C PHE A 130 15.26 -1.14 -14.22
N MET A 131 14.84 -2.08 -13.36
CA MET A 131 15.70 -3.16 -12.87
C MET A 131 15.89 -4.28 -13.90
N ILE A 132 14.80 -4.71 -14.55
CA ILE A 132 14.82 -5.74 -15.59
C ILE A 132 15.65 -5.31 -16.81
N ARG A 133 15.69 -4.01 -17.13
CA ARG A 133 16.45 -3.46 -18.26
C ARG A 133 17.93 -3.85 -18.26
N LYS A 134 18.53 -4.14 -17.09
CA LYS A 134 19.94 -4.54 -16.97
C LYS A 134 20.19 -6.02 -17.24
N GLN A 135 19.25 -6.92 -16.91
CA GLN A 135 19.40 -8.37 -17.06
C GLN A 135 18.03 -9.03 -17.31
N PRO A 136 17.81 -9.66 -18.47
CA PRO A 136 16.48 -10.17 -18.88
C PRO A 136 16.02 -11.46 -18.17
N ASN A 137 16.84 -12.10 -17.34
CA ASN A 137 16.54 -13.41 -16.76
C ASN A 137 17.08 -13.46 -15.32
N PRO A 138 16.24 -13.74 -14.31
CA PRO A 138 15.40 -14.94 -14.29
C PRO A 138 13.91 -14.70 -13.94
N ILE A 139 13.07 -15.67 -14.29
CA ILE A 139 11.62 -15.78 -13.99
C ILE A 139 11.32 -15.76 -12.48
N PHE A 140 12.35 -15.89 -11.63
CA PHE A 140 12.17 -16.09 -10.21
C PHE A 140 11.58 -14.86 -9.49
N LEU A 141 10.44 -15.08 -8.84
CA LEU A 141 9.67 -14.07 -8.08
C LEU A 141 10.47 -13.47 -6.91
N SER A 142 11.57 -14.12 -6.49
CA SER A 142 12.40 -13.69 -5.34
C SER A 142 12.98 -12.28 -5.45
N ARG A 143 13.19 -11.75 -6.67
CA ARG A 143 13.67 -10.36 -6.84
C ARG A 143 12.57 -9.32 -6.60
N LEU A 144 11.30 -9.64 -6.85
CA LEU A 144 10.18 -8.71 -6.57
C LEU A 144 10.11 -8.38 -5.08
N PHE A 145 10.21 -9.41 -4.24
CA PHE A 145 10.19 -9.29 -2.78
C PHE A 145 11.43 -8.60 -2.18
N LYS A 146 12.48 -8.34 -2.97
CA LYS A 146 13.63 -7.55 -2.53
C LYS A 146 13.52 -6.06 -2.87
N ILE A 147 12.94 -5.74 -4.03
CA ILE A 147 12.94 -4.38 -4.57
C ILE A 147 11.66 -3.63 -4.19
N GLN A 148 10.50 -4.29 -4.24
CA GLN A 148 9.21 -3.64 -3.99
C GLN A 148 9.06 -3.12 -2.55
N PRO A 149 9.60 -3.77 -1.50
CA PRO A 149 9.60 -3.17 -0.16
C PRO A 149 10.34 -1.83 -0.08
N LEU A 150 11.43 -1.65 -0.84
CA LEU A 150 12.15 -0.37 -0.87
C LEU A 150 11.30 0.73 -1.52
N VAL A 151 10.65 0.42 -2.64
CA VAL A 151 9.72 1.36 -3.31
C VAL A 151 8.56 1.69 -2.39
N PHE A 152 8.02 0.69 -1.69
CA PHE A 152 6.96 0.88 -0.70
C PHE A 152 7.38 1.81 0.43
N VAL A 153 8.58 1.65 1.00
CA VAL A 153 9.11 2.56 2.03
C VAL A 153 9.21 3.99 1.50
N ILE A 154 9.64 4.19 0.26
CA ILE A 154 9.70 5.53 -0.36
C ILE A 154 8.30 6.15 -0.47
N VAL A 155 7.30 5.37 -0.88
CA VAL A 155 5.90 5.82 -0.95
C VAL A 155 5.39 6.22 0.43
N ILE A 156 5.62 5.40 1.46
CA ILE A 156 5.20 5.70 2.83
C ILE A 156 5.89 6.97 3.35
N VAL A 157 7.20 7.11 3.13
CA VAL A 157 7.94 8.32 3.51
C VAL A 157 7.38 9.56 2.81
N PHE A 158 7.01 9.45 1.53
CA PHE A 158 6.35 10.53 0.80
C PHE A 158 5.00 10.90 1.43
N CYS A 159 4.15 9.92 1.75
CA CYS A 159 2.86 10.18 2.39
C CYS A 159 3.01 10.84 3.77
N VAL A 160 3.97 10.40 4.59
CA VAL A 160 4.21 10.99 5.93
C VAL A 160 4.76 12.42 5.82
N ILE A 161 5.76 12.65 4.98
CA ILE A 161 6.47 13.94 4.94
C ILE A 161 5.71 14.98 4.12
N VAL A 162 5.19 14.58 2.96
CA VAL A 162 4.61 15.50 1.97
C VAL A 162 3.11 15.67 2.20
N LEU A 163 2.38 14.55 2.34
CA LEU A 163 0.93 14.60 2.56
C LEU A 163 0.55 14.79 4.03
N ARG A 164 1.50 14.55 4.96
CA ARG A 164 1.26 14.61 6.42
C ARG A 164 0.12 13.69 6.86
N GLU A 165 0.02 12.54 6.22
CA GLU A 165 -0.95 11.51 6.57
C GLU A 165 -0.71 10.96 7.97
N GLY A 166 -1.79 10.69 8.69
CA GLY A 166 -1.70 10.05 9.99
C GLY A 166 -1.27 8.59 9.88
N ILE A 167 -0.67 8.08 10.95
CA ILE A 167 -0.22 6.68 11.02
C ILE A 167 -1.40 5.71 10.84
N ILE A 168 -2.59 6.10 11.31
CA ILE A 168 -3.82 5.30 11.24
C ILE A 168 -4.22 5.06 9.77
N CYS A 169 -4.39 6.10 8.95
CA CYS A 169 -4.73 5.92 7.53
C CYS A 169 -3.63 5.17 6.78
N LEU A 170 -2.34 5.39 7.09
CA LEU A 170 -1.25 4.65 6.46
C LEU A 170 -1.30 3.15 6.75
N ILE A 171 -1.60 2.75 7.98
CA ILE A 171 -1.76 1.33 8.32
C ILE A 171 -2.97 0.74 7.59
N MET A 172 -4.08 1.50 7.50
CA MET A 172 -5.26 1.07 6.75
C MET A 172 -5.02 1.01 5.23
N LEU A 173 -4.19 1.88 4.65
CA LEU A 173 -3.89 1.89 3.20
C LEU A 173 -2.73 0.96 2.81
N LEU A 174 -1.86 0.58 3.75
CA LEU A 174 -0.69 -0.25 3.50
C LEU A 174 -0.99 -1.51 2.68
N PRO A 175 -2.02 -2.33 3.01
CA PRO A 175 -2.30 -3.55 2.25
C PRO A 175 -2.64 -3.29 0.78
N ILE A 176 -3.47 -2.26 0.50
CA ILE A 176 -3.91 -1.96 -0.86
C ILE A 176 -2.80 -1.28 -1.69
N LEU A 177 -1.99 -0.40 -1.07
CA LEU A 177 -0.82 0.20 -1.70
C LEU A 177 0.21 -0.85 -2.11
N LEU A 178 0.51 -1.79 -1.20
CA LEU A 178 1.42 -2.90 -1.48
C LEU A 178 0.89 -3.81 -2.59
N MET A 179 -0.41 -4.11 -2.57
CA MET A 179 -1.07 -4.88 -3.63
C MET A 179 -0.92 -4.18 -4.98
N GLY A 180 -1.16 -2.87 -5.06
CA GLY A 180 -0.96 -2.08 -6.27
C GLY A 180 0.48 -2.20 -6.80
N LEU A 181 1.48 -1.93 -5.95
CA LEU A 181 2.90 -2.05 -6.31
C LEU A 181 3.26 -3.43 -6.85
N LEU A 182 2.85 -4.49 -6.15
CA LEU A 182 3.15 -5.87 -6.54
C LEU A 182 2.46 -6.27 -7.85
N LEU A 183 1.18 -5.90 -8.02
CA LEU A 183 0.44 -6.18 -9.26
C LEU A 183 1.07 -5.47 -10.46
N GLY A 184 1.40 -4.19 -10.32
CA GLY A 184 2.04 -3.41 -11.37
C GLY A 184 3.44 -3.94 -11.74
N ALA A 185 4.24 -4.30 -10.74
CA ALA A 185 5.55 -4.92 -10.96
C ALA A 185 5.44 -6.29 -11.62
N GLY A 186 4.51 -7.14 -11.14
CA GLY A 186 4.25 -8.46 -11.72
C GLY A 186 3.81 -8.38 -13.19
N LEU A 187 2.86 -7.47 -13.50
CA LEU A 187 2.38 -7.26 -14.85
C LEU A 187 3.50 -6.77 -15.79
N MET A 188 4.31 -5.80 -15.36
CA MET A 188 5.44 -5.33 -16.16
C MET A 188 6.44 -6.45 -16.44
N ARG A 189 6.72 -7.29 -15.45
CA ARG A 189 7.62 -8.43 -15.62
C ARG A 189 7.08 -9.45 -16.62
N LEU A 190 5.78 -9.76 -16.59
CA LEU A 190 5.12 -10.63 -17.57
C LEU A 190 5.19 -10.04 -18.98
N ILE A 191 4.87 -8.74 -19.14
CA ILE A 191 4.93 -8.04 -20.43
C ILE A 191 6.36 -8.08 -20.98
N CYS A 192 7.36 -7.78 -20.14
CA CYS A 192 8.75 -7.86 -20.55
C CYS A 192 9.11 -9.29 -20.98
N HIS A 193 8.70 -10.30 -20.21
CA HIS A 193 9.02 -11.70 -20.52
C HIS A 193 8.49 -12.16 -21.87
N TYR A 194 7.22 -11.87 -22.20
CA TYR A 194 6.58 -12.36 -23.42
C TYR A 194 6.78 -11.45 -24.65
N LEU A 195 6.86 -10.13 -24.47
CA LEU A 195 6.81 -9.14 -25.57
C LEU A 195 8.13 -8.37 -25.75
N TRP A 196 9.26 -8.94 -25.32
CA TRP A 196 10.51 -8.22 -25.06
C TRP A 196 11.04 -7.33 -26.22
N LYS A 197 10.85 -6.01 -26.09
CA LYS A 197 11.63 -4.95 -26.75
C LYS A 197 11.81 -3.75 -25.80
N PRO A 198 13.00 -3.54 -25.19
CA PRO A 198 13.21 -2.45 -24.23
C PRO A 198 13.15 -1.11 -24.96
N SER A 199 12.24 -0.26 -24.52
CA SER A 199 12.02 1.07 -25.09
C SER A 199 11.93 2.12 -23.98
N ALA A 200 12.49 3.31 -24.23
CA ALA A 200 12.29 4.45 -23.33
C ALA A 200 10.83 4.93 -23.32
N LYS A 201 10.02 4.53 -24.31
CA LYS A 201 8.60 4.89 -24.40
C LYS A 201 7.79 4.39 -23.21
N ILE A 202 8.23 3.34 -22.51
CA ILE A 202 7.51 2.77 -21.34
C ILE A 202 7.34 3.81 -20.22
N TYR A 203 8.26 4.76 -20.06
CA TYR A 203 8.13 5.83 -19.07
C TYR A 203 6.97 6.79 -19.35
N SER A 204 6.42 6.82 -20.57
CA SER A 204 5.21 7.61 -20.88
C SER A 204 3.98 7.12 -20.11
N PHE A 205 3.97 5.88 -19.60
CA PHE A 205 2.89 5.41 -18.72
C PHE A 205 2.78 6.21 -17.42
N ALA A 206 3.80 6.98 -17.04
CA ALA A 206 3.71 7.91 -15.92
C ALA A 206 2.67 9.04 -16.13
N LEU A 207 2.26 9.30 -17.38
CA LEU A 207 1.16 10.22 -17.70
C LEU A 207 -0.22 9.62 -17.44
N LEU A 208 -0.32 8.29 -17.38
CA LEU A 208 -1.61 7.60 -17.29
C LEU A 208 -2.38 7.96 -16.01
N PRO A 209 -1.79 8.03 -14.79
CA PRO A 209 -2.52 8.48 -13.61
C PRO A 209 -3.12 9.88 -13.77
N LEU A 210 -2.36 10.82 -14.33
CA LEU A 210 -2.83 12.19 -14.52
C LEU A 210 -4.01 12.24 -15.51
N ILE A 211 -3.90 11.51 -16.61
CA ILE A 211 -4.96 11.41 -17.62
C ILE A 211 -6.21 10.75 -17.02
N LEU A 212 -6.04 9.64 -16.30
CA LEU A 212 -7.16 8.93 -15.68
C LEU A 212 -7.81 9.78 -14.60
N TRP A 213 -7.05 10.46 -13.75
CA TRP A 213 -7.59 11.35 -12.74
C TRP A 213 -8.37 12.52 -13.35
N LEU A 214 -7.93 13.07 -14.49
CA LEU A 214 -8.61 14.19 -15.15
C LEU A 214 -9.87 13.76 -15.94
N LEU A 215 -9.87 12.55 -16.51
CA LEU A 215 -10.92 12.09 -17.42
C LEU A 215 -11.96 11.19 -16.75
N LEU A 216 -11.59 10.45 -15.70
CA LEU A 216 -12.52 9.58 -15.00
C LEU A 216 -13.44 10.41 -14.09
N PRO A 217 -14.75 10.14 -14.09
CA PRO A 217 -15.66 10.73 -13.11
C PRO A 217 -15.41 10.14 -11.72
N ASP A 218 -15.89 10.84 -10.68
CA ASP A 218 -15.94 10.32 -9.31
C ASP A 218 -16.86 9.08 -9.28
N PHE A 219 -16.28 7.93 -8.98
CA PHE A 219 -16.99 6.65 -8.88
C PHE A 219 -17.48 6.34 -7.46
N SER A 220 -17.37 7.29 -6.53
CA SER A 220 -17.81 7.08 -5.16
C SER A 220 -19.30 6.74 -5.12
N ARG A 221 -19.62 5.72 -4.31
CA ARG A 221 -20.99 5.30 -4.08
C ARG A 221 -21.29 5.46 -2.60
N THR A 222 -22.42 6.06 -2.28
CA THR A 222 -22.86 6.10 -0.89
C THR A 222 -23.48 4.76 -0.52
N GLU A 223 -22.87 4.08 0.46
CA GLU A 223 -23.34 2.83 1.02
C GLU A 223 -23.56 2.99 2.52
N TYR A 224 -24.65 2.41 3.01
CA TYR A 224 -24.98 2.38 4.42
C TYR A 224 -24.64 1.00 4.99
N GLY A 225 -24.11 0.98 6.20
CA GLY A 225 -23.78 -0.25 6.90
C GLY A 225 -24.12 -0.15 8.39
N GLN A 226 -24.18 -1.31 9.02
CA GLN A 226 -24.41 -1.43 10.45
C GLN A 226 -23.43 -2.46 11.02
N THR A 227 -22.85 -2.14 12.18
CA THR A 227 -22.17 -3.13 13.03
C THR A 227 -23.03 -3.45 14.23
N GLN A 228 -22.95 -4.69 14.72
CA GLN A 228 -23.66 -5.11 15.92
C GLN A 228 -22.76 -6.01 16.75
N ARG A 229 -22.64 -5.69 18.05
CA ARG A 229 -21.92 -6.48 19.04
C ARG A 229 -22.81 -6.69 20.25
N SER A 230 -22.58 -7.76 20.99
CA SER A 230 -23.31 -8.01 22.23
C SER A 230 -22.45 -8.63 23.30
N VAL A 231 -22.74 -8.31 24.56
CA VAL A 231 -22.10 -8.89 25.73
C VAL A 231 -23.14 -9.29 26.77
N VAL A 232 -22.88 -10.36 27.51
CA VAL A 232 -23.68 -10.74 28.68
C VAL A 232 -23.03 -10.15 29.92
N ILE A 233 -23.82 -9.42 30.71
CA ILE A 233 -23.41 -8.77 31.95
C ILE A 233 -24.21 -9.40 33.09
N HIS A 234 -23.52 -9.86 34.13
CA HIS A 234 -24.15 -10.35 35.35
C HIS A 234 -24.60 -9.17 36.23
N ALA A 235 -25.60 -8.42 35.74
CA ALA A 235 -26.33 -7.41 36.49
C ALA A 235 -27.80 -7.32 36.00
N PRO A 236 -28.75 -6.89 36.86
CA PRO A 236 -30.13 -6.63 36.46
C PRO A 236 -30.20 -5.51 35.40
N ALA A 237 -31.17 -5.60 34.49
CA ALA A 237 -31.27 -4.69 33.35
C ALA A 237 -31.32 -3.20 33.75
N GLN A 238 -31.98 -2.88 34.87
CA GLN A 238 -32.05 -1.52 35.40
C GLN A 238 -30.67 -0.95 35.77
N GLN A 239 -29.80 -1.76 36.39
CA GLN A 239 -28.45 -1.34 36.76
C GLN A 239 -27.57 -1.15 35.51
N VAL A 240 -27.69 -2.06 34.54
CA VAL A 240 -27.00 -1.93 33.25
C VAL A 240 -27.45 -0.66 32.52
N PHE A 241 -28.76 -0.39 32.50
CA PHE A 241 -29.32 0.81 31.86
C PHE A 241 -28.81 2.11 32.51
N GLN A 242 -28.70 2.13 33.83
CA GLN A 242 -28.11 3.28 34.54
C GLN A 242 -26.63 3.45 34.18
N ALA A 243 -25.86 2.35 34.15
CA ALA A 243 -24.43 2.39 33.86
C ALA A 243 -24.12 2.89 32.43
N ILE A 244 -24.91 2.53 31.42
CA ILE A 244 -24.71 3.00 30.03
C ILE A 244 -25.06 4.49 29.84
N ASN A 245 -25.89 5.05 30.72
CA ASN A 245 -26.17 6.49 30.75
C ASN A 245 -25.05 7.26 31.47
N GLN A 246 -24.43 6.65 32.48
CA GLN A 246 -23.49 7.30 33.38
C GLN A 246 -22.16 6.52 33.45
N ILE A 247 -21.36 6.59 32.38
CA ILE A 247 -20.02 6.00 32.40
C ILE A 247 -19.12 6.83 33.34
N GLY A 248 -19.27 8.15 33.36
CA GLY A 248 -18.35 9.02 34.10
C GLY A 248 -16.91 8.91 33.60
N LYS A 249 -15.95 9.12 34.49
CA LYS A 249 -14.51 9.07 34.17
C LYS A 249 -14.06 7.61 34.00
N ILE A 250 -13.33 7.34 32.93
CA ILE A 250 -12.76 6.03 32.59
C ILE A 250 -11.27 6.07 32.93
N GLN A 251 -10.82 5.12 33.74
CA GLN A 251 -9.41 4.99 34.09
C GLN A 251 -8.66 4.17 33.03
N PRO A 252 -7.36 4.45 32.80
CA PRO A 252 -6.58 3.76 31.77
C PRO A 252 -6.55 2.24 31.90
N GLU A 253 -6.64 1.70 33.12
CA GLU A 253 -6.60 0.27 33.41
C GLU A 253 -7.91 -0.45 33.03
N GLU A 254 -9.01 0.29 32.91
CA GLU A 254 -10.33 -0.24 32.50
C GLU A 254 -10.42 -0.41 30.99
N VAL A 255 -9.60 0.32 30.24
CA VAL A 255 -9.55 0.23 28.78
C VAL A 255 -8.70 -0.98 28.40
N LYS A 256 -9.37 -2.09 28.08
CA LYS A 256 -8.71 -3.31 27.60
C LYS A 256 -7.84 -2.99 26.38
N HIS A 257 -6.68 -3.64 26.30
CA HIS A 257 -5.83 -3.56 25.12
C HIS A 257 -6.58 -4.05 23.87
N SER A 258 -6.61 -3.21 22.84
CA SER A 258 -7.11 -3.51 21.49
C SER A 258 -6.10 -3.01 20.47
N PHE A 259 -6.02 -3.70 19.33
CA PHE A 259 -5.12 -3.34 18.23
C PHE A 259 -5.39 -1.94 17.68
N ILE A 260 -6.63 -1.44 17.76
CA ILE A 260 -6.95 -0.08 17.30
C ILE A 260 -6.18 0.98 18.11
N PHE A 261 -6.00 0.77 19.41
CA PHE A 261 -5.24 1.70 20.26
C PHE A 261 -3.73 1.58 19.98
N SER A 262 -3.23 0.38 19.68
CA SER A 262 -1.84 0.18 19.26
C SER A 262 -1.54 0.84 17.91
N MET A 263 -2.53 0.90 17.02
CA MET A 263 -2.46 1.60 15.73
C MET A 263 -2.42 3.13 15.89
N GLY A 264 -2.89 3.63 17.03
CA GLY A 264 -2.86 5.04 17.37
C GLY A 264 -4.24 5.69 17.53
N PHE A 265 -5.34 4.93 17.52
CA PHE A 265 -6.65 5.49 17.91
C PHE A 265 -6.63 5.98 19.37
N PRO A 266 -7.22 7.13 19.69
CA PRO A 266 -7.30 7.65 21.05
C PRO A 266 -8.28 6.83 21.90
N LYS A 267 -7.97 6.66 23.19
CA LYS A 267 -8.82 5.90 24.12
C LYS A 267 -9.96 6.75 24.69
N PRO A 268 -11.10 6.15 25.05
CA PRO A 268 -12.17 6.86 25.75
C PRO A 268 -11.77 7.20 27.19
N ILE A 269 -12.06 8.43 27.64
CA ILE A 269 -11.71 8.91 28.99
C ILE A 269 -12.93 9.35 29.80
N PHE A 270 -14.05 9.69 29.15
CA PHE A 270 -15.27 10.13 29.83
C PHE A 270 -16.51 9.91 28.97
N GLY A 271 -17.65 9.60 29.61
CA GLY A 271 -18.96 9.59 28.98
C GLY A 271 -20.09 9.84 29.97
N MET A 272 -20.95 10.82 29.72
CA MET A 272 -22.09 11.12 30.61
C MET A 272 -23.31 11.54 29.81
N THR A 273 -24.49 11.08 30.20
CA THR A 273 -25.79 11.53 29.68
C THR A 273 -26.40 12.53 30.64
N GLU A 274 -26.64 13.74 30.17
CA GLU A 274 -27.18 14.85 30.97
C GLU A 274 -28.39 15.47 30.26
N GLN A 275 -29.28 16.08 31.04
CA GLN A 275 -30.39 16.84 30.48
C GLN A 275 -29.94 18.29 30.28
N HIS A 276 -30.00 18.76 29.04
CA HIS A 276 -29.62 20.11 28.65
C HIS A 276 -30.75 20.74 27.85
N GLU A 277 -31.28 21.88 28.31
CA GLU A 277 -32.36 22.62 27.63
C GLU A 277 -33.60 21.79 27.26
N GLY A 278 -33.92 20.77 28.07
CA GLY A 278 -35.05 19.87 27.83
C GLY A 278 -34.75 18.69 26.90
N GLU A 279 -33.55 18.62 26.32
CA GLU A 279 -33.07 17.49 25.54
C GLU A 279 -32.09 16.62 26.37
N LEU A 280 -32.02 15.33 26.05
CA LEU A 280 -31.03 14.41 26.62
C LEU A 280 -29.81 14.39 25.70
N ILE A 281 -28.66 14.82 26.21
CA ILE A 281 -27.40 14.90 25.47
C ILE A 281 -26.36 14.02 26.17
N ARG A 282 -25.64 13.20 25.39
CA ARG A 282 -24.49 12.45 25.90
C ARG A 282 -23.21 13.17 25.50
N THR A 283 -22.42 13.54 26.48
CA THR A 283 -21.10 14.15 26.28
C THR A 283 -20.04 13.06 26.34
N ILE A 284 -19.27 12.91 25.26
CA ILE A 284 -18.19 11.94 25.14
C ILE A 284 -16.85 12.66 25.03
N GLN A 285 -15.83 12.17 25.76
CA GLN A 285 -14.46 12.67 25.65
C GLN A 285 -13.49 11.51 25.52
N TRP A 286 -12.54 11.65 24.59
CA TRP A 286 -11.45 10.72 24.38
C TRP A 286 -10.10 11.43 24.59
N GLU A 287 -9.01 10.67 24.60
CA GLU A 287 -7.65 11.21 24.63
C GLU A 287 -7.40 12.21 23.48
N ARG A 288 -6.34 13.00 23.63
CA ARG A 288 -5.93 14.02 22.64
C ARG A 288 -6.97 15.13 22.40
N GLY A 289 -7.82 15.38 23.40
CA GLY A 289 -8.74 16.51 23.42
C GLY A 289 -9.99 16.32 22.55
N ILE A 290 -10.26 15.11 22.07
CA ILE A 290 -11.48 14.81 21.30
C ILE A 290 -12.69 14.91 22.22
N LYS A 291 -13.68 15.70 21.82
CA LYS A 291 -14.94 15.86 22.53
C LYS A 291 -16.08 16.04 21.54
N PHE A 292 -17.14 15.27 21.70
CA PHE A 292 -18.34 15.40 20.88
C PHE A 292 -19.60 15.09 21.69
N GLU A 293 -20.73 15.50 21.14
CA GLU A 293 -22.04 15.34 21.74
C GLU A 293 -22.87 14.34 20.94
N GLU A 294 -23.76 13.66 21.64
CA GLU A 294 -24.67 12.68 21.09
C GLU A 294 -26.09 13.03 21.53
N LYS A 295 -26.95 13.38 20.59
CA LYS A 295 -28.34 13.72 20.88
C LYS A 295 -29.17 12.45 21.04
N VAL A 296 -29.71 12.22 22.23
CA VAL A 296 -30.57 11.06 22.51
C VAL A 296 -31.89 11.22 21.74
N THR A 297 -32.24 10.19 21.00
CA THR A 297 -33.46 10.12 20.16
C THR A 297 -34.53 9.20 20.75
N ALA A 298 -34.13 8.22 21.55
CA ALA A 298 -35.05 7.38 22.32
C ALA A 298 -34.40 6.93 23.63
N SER A 299 -35.16 6.91 24.71
CA SER A 299 -34.75 6.41 26.02
C SER A 299 -35.94 5.72 26.69
N HIS A 300 -35.94 4.39 26.66
CA HIS A 300 -36.98 3.55 27.25
C HIS A 300 -36.33 2.61 28.25
N ALA A 301 -36.21 3.05 29.51
CA ALA A 301 -35.61 2.25 30.56
C ALA A 301 -36.46 0.99 30.86
N PRO A 302 -35.84 -0.17 31.11
CA PRO A 302 -34.42 -0.49 30.97
C PRO A 302 -34.02 -1.03 29.58
N TYR A 303 -34.86 -0.93 28.54
CA TYR A 303 -34.75 -1.72 27.31
C TYR A 303 -33.96 -1.08 26.16
N LEU A 304 -34.04 0.24 25.98
CA LEU A 304 -33.50 0.92 24.79
C LEU A 304 -32.93 2.29 25.12
N LEU A 305 -31.74 2.58 24.60
CA LEU A 305 -31.16 3.92 24.52
C LEU A 305 -30.58 4.15 23.12
N SER A 306 -31.05 5.18 22.42
CA SER A 306 -30.68 5.48 21.03
C SER A 306 -30.25 6.92 20.88
N TRP A 307 -29.22 7.19 20.08
CA TRP A 307 -28.74 8.56 19.85
C TRP A 307 -28.19 8.76 18.44
N LYS A 308 -28.05 10.02 18.05
CA LYS A 308 -27.36 10.46 16.84
C LYS A 308 -26.17 11.33 17.20
N TYR A 309 -25.12 11.23 16.40
CA TYR A 309 -23.88 11.96 16.63
C TYR A 309 -24.02 13.44 16.23
N GLN A 310 -23.44 14.33 17.03
CA GLN A 310 -23.30 15.75 16.73
C GLN A 310 -21.83 16.13 16.86
N PHE A 311 -21.17 16.27 15.71
CA PHE A 311 -19.78 16.68 15.62
C PHE A 311 -19.71 18.18 15.35
N ALA A 312 -19.12 18.92 16.28
CA ALA A 312 -18.76 20.31 16.08
C ALA A 312 -17.43 20.40 15.28
N PRO A 313 -17.14 21.53 14.62
CA PRO A 313 -15.89 21.70 13.87
C PRO A 313 -14.61 21.49 14.70
N ASP A 314 -14.68 21.68 16.02
CA ASP A 314 -13.59 21.49 16.98
C ASP A 314 -13.65 20.14 17.71
N SER A 315 -14.60 19.27 17.39
CA SER A 315 -14.75 17.96 18.05
C SER A 315 -13.52 17.06 17.90
N PHE A 316 -12.77 17.23 16.80
CA PHE A 316 -11.53 16.52 16.52
C PHE A 316 -10.40 17.54 16.26
N PRO A 317 -9.66 17.96 17.30
CA PRO A 317 -8.51 18.85 17.13
C PRO A 317 -7.47 18.28 16.17
N LYS A 318 -6.71 19.14 15.47
CA LYS A 318 -5.66 18.67 14.54
C LYS A 318 -4.65 17.76 15.23
N GLY A 319 -4.34 16.63 14.60
CA GLY A 319 -3.45 15.59 15.13
C GLY A 319 -4.05 14.74 16.25
N SER A 320 -5.32 14.94 16.62
CA SER A 320 -6.00 14.07 17.60
C SER A 320 -6.35 12.71 16.99
N LEU A 321 -6.80 12.71 15.73
CA LEU A 321 -6.95 11.55 14.85
C LEU A 321 -6.13 11.82 13.58
N ASP A 322 -6.50 11.19 12.47
CA ASP A 322 -5.99 11.52 11.15
C ASP A 322 -6.72 12.76 10.61
N ASP A 323 -5.98 13.81 10.26
CA ASP A 323 -6.54 15.08 9.79
C ASP A 323 -7.32 14.93 8.47
N HIS A 324 -7.10 13.85 7.72
CA HIS A 324 -7.85 13.55 6.50
C HIS A 324 -9.12 12.70 6.75
N LEU A 325 -9.27 12.13 7.96
CA LEU A 325 -10.46 11.37 8.34
C LEU A 325 -11.44 12.27 9.10
N GLU A 326 -12.25 13.00 8.33
CA GLU A 326 -13.33 13.81 8.88
C GLU A 326 -14.52 12.92 9.27
N MET A 327 -14.78 12.77 10.58
CA MET A 327 -15.99 12.12 11.10
C MET A 327 -17.21 12.99 10.77
N GLY A 328 -18.14 12.44 9.98
CA GLY A 328 -19.25 13.22 9.41
C GLY A 328 -18.93 13.90 8.09
N GLY A 329 -17.73 13.67 7.55
CA GLY A 329 -17.23 14.26 6.30
C GLY A 329 -17.66 13.50 5.04
N LYS A 330 -17.02 13.82 3.90
CA LYS A 330 -17.37 13.27 2.58
C LYS A 330 -17.36 11.73 2.55
N TYR A 331 -16.31 11.11 3.08
CA TYR A 331 -16.03 9.68 2.88
C TYR A 331 -16.60 8.75 3.95
N PHE A 332 -16.81 9.24 5.18
CA PHE A 332 -17.28 8.45 6.31
C PHE A 332 -18.14 9.28 7.27
N ASP A 333 -19.21 8.68 7.78
CA ASP A 333 -20.12 9.33 8.73
C ASP A 333 -20.73 8.31 9.69
N LEU A 334 -20.86 8.68 10.95
CA LEU A 334 -21.53 7.91 12.00
C LEU A 334 -22.93 8.46 12.17
N LEU A 335 -23.94 7.62 11.93
CA LEU A 335 -25.32 8.10 11.80
C LEU A 335 -26.08 7.98 13.12
N LYS A 336 -26.12 6.77 13.67
CA LYS A 336 -26.96 6.43 14.81
C LYS A 336 -26.34 5.27 15.57
N THR A 337 -26.51 5.28 16.88
CA THR A 337 -26.15 4.15 17.73
C THR A 337 -27.28 3.78 18.67
N ASP A 338 -27.45 2.48 18.89
CA ASP A 338 -28.48 1.87 19.71
C ASP A 338 -27.87 0.93 20.76
N TYR A 339 -28.18 1.16 22.03
CA TYR A 339 -28.07 0.17 23.09
C TYR A 339 -29.41 -0.50 23.34
N GLN A 340 -29.48 -1.80 23.11
CA GLN A 340 -30.63 -2.64 23.44
C GLN A 340 -30.27 -3.59 24.58
N LEU A 341 -31.14 -3.68 25.58
CA LEU A 341 -30.96 -4.57 26.72
C LEU A 341 -32.03 -5.66 26.67
N GLN A 342 -31.58 -6.90 26.65
CA GLN A 342 -32.42 -8.09 26.74
C GLN A 342 -32.19 -8.74 28.10
N GLN A 343 -33.20 -8.71 28.95
CA GLN A 343 -33.15 -9.42 30.23
C GLN A 343 -33.12 -10.93 29.97
N ILE A 344 -32.11 -11.61 30.51
CA ILE A 344 -32.02 -13.08 30.46
C ILE A 344 -32.70 -13.66 31.70
N ASP A 345 -32.37 -13.12 32.88
CA ASP A 345 -32.97 -13.46 34.17
C ASP A 345 -32.96 -12.26 35.13
N ALA A 346 -33.28 -12.44 36.41
CA ALA A 346 -33.33 -11.36 37.40
C ALA A 346 -31.96 -10.68 37.65
N HIS A 347 -30.85 -11.36 37.35
CA HIS A 347 -29.49 -10.94 37.66
C HIS A 347 -28.56 -10.87 36.46
N THR A 348 -29.06 -11.21 35.27
CA THR A 348 -28.27 -11.30 34.02
C THR A 348 -28.98 -10.59 32.88
N THR A 349 -28.22 -9.76 32.16
CA THR A 349 -28.72 -8.97 31.03
C THR A 349 -27.75 -9.06 29.85
N LYS A 350 -28.29 -9.22 28.64
CA LYS A 350 -27.54 -9.09 27.40
C LYS A 350 -27.65 -7.65 26.89
N LEU A 351 -26.51 -6.97 26.80
CA LEU A 351 -26.37 -5.67 26.17
C LEU A 351 -26.00 -5.87 24.70
N ILE A 352 -26.74 -5.24 23.79
CA ILE A 352 -26.50 -5.25 22.36
C ILE A 352 -26.23 -3.81 21.93
N LEU A 353 -25.09 -3.57 21.30
CA LEU A 353 -24.67 -2.29 20.74
C LEU A 353 -24.70 -2.38 19.22
N SER A 354 -25.50 -1.53 18.58
CA SER A 354 -25.56 -1.41 17.12
C SER A 354 -25.16 -0.01 16.68
N ILE A 355 -24.27 0.10 15.68
CA ILE A 355 -23.77 1.38 15.16
C ILE A 355 -24.02 1.43 13.65
N ASP A 356 -24.82 2.39 13.22
CA ASP A 356 -25.11 2.71 11.83
C ASP A 356 -24.11 3.72 11.28
N TYR A 357 -23.58 3.47 10.08
CA TYR A 357 -22.60 4.32 9.43
C TYR A 357 -22.86 4.47 7.93
N ARG A 358 -22.26 5.50 7.33
CA ARG A 358 -22.22 5.75 5.89
C ARG A 358 -20.78 5.69 5.38
N LEU A 359 -20.58 5.08 4.24
CA LEU A 359 -19.34 5.11 3.45
C LEU A 359 -19.60 5.69 2.08
N SER A 360 -18.71 6.54 1.60
CA SER A 360 -18.78 7.13 0.26
C SER A 360 -17.41 7.16 -0.41
N THR A 361 -16.74 6.01 -0.54
CA THR A 361 -15.44 5.89 -1.24
C THR A 361 -15.61 5.16 -2.58
N GLU A 362 -14.61 5.24 -3.46
CA GLU A 362 -14.59 4.46 -4.72
C GLU A 362 -14.32 2.96 -4.49
N TYR A 363 -13.92 2.59 -3.27
CA TYR A 363 -13.57 1.22 -2.87
C TYR A 363 -14.25 0.83 -1.55
N ASN A 364 -15.55 1.09 -1.43
CA ASN A 364 -16.35 0.79 -0.23
C ASN A 364 -16.16 -0.62 0.33
N TRP A 365 -15.97 -1.62 -0.54
CA TRP A 365 -15.70 -3.00 -0.12
C TRP A 365 -14.50 -3.09 0.83
N TYR A 366 -13.44 -2.33 0.57
CA TYR A 366 -12.22 -2.31 1.37
C TYR A 366 -12.39 -1.42 2.60
N SER A 367 -12.95 -0.22 2.42
CA SER A 367 -13.25 0.70 3.53
C SER A 367 -14.15 0.05 4.58
N ARG A 368 -15.14 -0.73 4.15
CA ARG A 368 -16.06 -1.49 5.02
C ARG A 368 -15.34 -2.48 5.93
N LEU A 369 -14.30 -3.16 5.44
CA LEU A 369 -13.54 -4.12 6.25
C LEU A 369 -12.90 -3.41 7.46
N TRP A 370 -12.26 -2.26 7.21
CA TRP A 370 -11.63 -1.46 8.24
C TRP A 370 -12.65 -0.81 9.18
N VAL A 371 -13.72 -0.22 8.66
CA VAL A 371 -14.78 0.39 9.47
C VAL A 371 -15.44 -0.64 10.37
N ASN A 372 -15.82 -1.80 9.83
CA ASN A 372 -16.41 -2.86 10.65
C ASN A 372 -15.44 -3.34 11.73
N TYR A 373 -14.17 -3.52 11.39
CA TYR A 373 -13.15 -3.92 12.37
C TYR A 373 -13.01 -2.89 13.50
N VAL A 374 -12.81 -1.62 13.15
CA VAL A 374 -12.61 -0.54 14.14
C VAL A 374 -13.84 -0.34 15.01
N LEU A 375 -15.04 -0.29 14.42
CA LEU A 375 -16.28 -0.10 15.19
C LEU A 375 -16.60 -1.29 16.09
N ASN A 376 -16.32 -2.53 15.65
CA ASN A 376 -16.50 -3.71 16.48
C ASN A 376 -15.55 -3.71 17.68
N GLU A 377 -14.26 -3.40 17.46
CA GLU A 377 -13.27 -3.31 18.54
C GLU A 377 -13.63 -2.19 19.53
N PHE A 378 -14.05 -1.02 19.03
CA PHE A 378 -14.53 0.06 19.89
C PHE A 378 -15.75 -0.35 20.72
N SER A 379 -16.73 -1.00 20.07
CA SER A 379 -17.94 -1.51 20.73
C SER A 379 -17.59 -2.51 21.84
N ASP A 380 -16.67 -3.43 21.58
CA ASP A 380 -16.22 -4.41 22.57
C ASP A 380 -15.54 -3.72 23.76
N VAL A 381 -14.68 -2.74 23.52
CA VAL A 381 -13.99 -2.00 24.59
C VAL A 381 -15.01 -1.30 25.50
N VAL A 382 -15.94 -0.54 24.93
CA VAL A 382 -16.92 0.24 25.72
C VAL A 382 -17.86 -0.70 26.49
N MET A 383 -18.38 -1.75 25.85
CA MET A 383 -19.23 -2.72 26.54
C MET A 383 -18.48 -3.46 27.65
N GLN A 384 -17.19 -3.74 27.47
CA GLN A 384 -16.39 -4.43 28.48
C GLN A 384 -16.13 -3.55 29.72
N ILE A 385 -16.00 -2.23 29.56
CA ILE A 385 -15.92 -1.29 30.68
C ILE A 385 -17.18 -1.41 31.55
N HIS A 386 -18.37 -1.42 30.93
CA HIS A 386 -19.63 -1.60 31.66
C HIS A 386 -19.69 -2.94 32.39
N LYS A 387 -19.32 -4.02 31.70
CA LYS A 387 -19.29 -5.37 32.27
C LYS A 387 -18.37 -5.42 33.49
N GLN A 388 -17.14 -4.94 33.37
CA GLN A 388 -16.15 -5.01 34.45
C GLN A 388 -16.60 -4.24 35.70
N ARG A 389 -17.16 -3.04 35.53
CA ARG A 389 -17.64 -2.25 36.66
C ARG A 389 -18.80 -2.92 37.38
N LEU A 390 -19.81 -3.37 36.64
CA LEU A 390 -21.01 -3.97 37.21
C LEU A 390 -20.77 -5.35 37.84
N GLU A 391 -19.76 -6.09 37.36
CA GLU A 391 -19.42 -7.41 37.89
C GLU A 391 -18.42 -7.36 39.05
N LYS A 392 -17.62 -6.30 39.16
CA LYS A 392 -16.66 -6.12 40.25
C LYS A 392 -17.33 -5.81 41.59
N ASP A 393 -18.48 -5.12 41.57
CA ASP A 393 -19.27 -4.86 42.79
C ASP A 393 -19.92 -6.13 43.38
N ARG A 394 -19.71 -7.31 42.77
CA ARG A 394 -20.19 -8.62 43.22
C ARG A 394 -19.10 -9.55 43.76
N SER A 395 -17.82 -9.17 43.70
CA SER A 395 -16.70 -9.92 44.31
C SER A 395 -16.32 -9.31 45.66
#